data_AF-A0A929SQW5-F1
#
_entry.id   AF-A0A929SQW5-F1
#
_cell.length_a   1.000
_cell.length_b   1.000
_cell.length_c   1.000
_cell.angle_alpha   90.00
_cell.angle_beta   90.00
_cell.angle_gamma   90.00
#
_symmetry.space_group_name_H-M   'P 1'
#
loop_
_entity.id
_entity.type
_entity.pdbx_description
1 polymer ?
#
loop_
_entity_poly.entity_id
_entity_poly.type
_entity_poly.pdbx_seq_one_letter_code
_entity_poly.pdbx_strand_id
1 'polypeptide(L)'
;MKNTIVNKQIPISSIIDVANYLEKYKEDYLKKFHDDELKNKNIPIKEQRWSYGYSHAEVNYTIEFHDGKSIIEKNYNWFIDTIKNPKIIKCIELALNIWYTSDISNDESQSNSIHVDISFREAFSDLRYCDLYLSVETKNRESEAYSIHSNIVDILEKNEERFNKTIKLRQLRIQSFSIVVGLILSYILYLLLIINKSALNPVMVTYLSNKYLIVFGQWFLAILLGNLFGCWYILSIYKPLLPNTRYAGYDYSSLKSIYKDDIDEYVKHSEIHIGQFWDAAQRRSKIEKIYKITNKIILVQLLISIVLFFVL
;
A
#
# COMPACT_ATOMS: atom_id res chain seq x y z
N MET A 1 21.18 -8.19 11.64
CA MET A 1 20.75 -8.30 10.23
C MET A 1 19.96 -7.06 9.87
N LYS A 2 20.22 -6.46 8.70
CA LYS A 2 19.52 -5.27 8.22
C LYS A 2 18.93 -5.54 6.85
N ASN A 3 17.66 -5.21 6.64
CA ASN A 3 17.01 -5.38 5.34
C ASN A 3 16.02 -4.26 5.06
N THR A 4 15.83 -3.97 3.78
CA THR A 4 14.82 -3.05 3.25
C THR A 4 13.80 -3.85 2.45
N ILE A 5 12.53 -3.81 2.84
CA ILE A 5 11.46 -4.50 2.12
C ILE A 5 10.85 -3.54 1.11
N VAL A 6 10.89 -3.92 -0.16
CA VAL A 6 10.62 -3.04 -1.30
C VAL A 6 9.44 -3.52 -2.14
N ASN A 7 8.82 -2.61 -2.89
CA ASN A 7 7.68 -2.89 -3.78
C ASN A 7 6.48 -3.58 -3.08
N LYS A 8 6.22 -3.33 -1.79
CA LYS A 8 5.06 -3.92 -1.09
C LYS A 8 4.04 -2.86 -0.69
N GLN A 9 2.76 -3.21 -0.74
CA GLN A 9 1.69 -2.45 -0.10
C GLN A 9 1.62 -2.90 1.37
N ILE A 10 1.97 -2.05 2.33
CA ILE A 10 2.01 -2.40 3.76
C ILE A 10 0.77 -1.79 4.44
N PRO A 11 -0.33 -2.56 4.58
CA PRO A 11 -1.51 -2.10 5.31
C PRO A 11 -1.26 -2.08 6.81
N ILE A 12 -2.09 -1.33 7.55
CA ILE A 12 -2.09 -1.30 9.01
C ILE A 12 -2.21 -2.71 9.61
N SER A 13 -2.96 -3.61 8.98
CA SER A 13 -3.09 -5.00 9.44
C SER A 13 -1.75 -5.73 9.49
N SER A 14 -0.85 -5.51 8.52
CA SER A 14 0.48 -6.14 8.55
C SER A 14 1.37 -5.54 9.63
N ILE A 15 1.25 -4.25 9.92
CA ILE A 15 1.96 -3.61 11.04
C ILE A 15 1.48 -4.23 12.37
N ILE A 16 0.17 -4.48 12.50
CA ILE A 16 -0.43 -5.17 13.65
C ILE A 16 0.08 -6.61 13.75
N ASP A 17 0.17 -7.35 12.64
CA ASP A 17 0.68 -8.72 12.63
C ASP A 17 2.14 -8.79 13.11
N VAL A 18 2.98 -7.83 12.71
CA VAL A 18 4.35 -7.71 13.21
C VAL A 18 4.37 -7.37 14.70
N ALA A 19 3.56 -6.41 15.16
CA ALA A 19 3.45 -6.08 16.58
C ALA A 19 2.99 -7.28 17.42
N ASN A 20 2.02 -8.06 16.93
CA ASN A 20 1.54 -9.28 17.57
C ASN A 20 2.63 -10.35 17.67
N TYR A 21 3.44 -10.48 16.62
CA TYR A 21 4.57 -11.39 16.63
C TYR A 21 5.58 -11.00 17.73
N LEU A 22 5.94 -9.72 17.83
CA LEU A 22 6.85 -9.22 18.86
C LEU A 22 6.29 -9.39 20.27
N GLU A 23 5.01 -9.10 20.48
CA GLU A 23 4.32 -9.30 21.75
C GLU A 23 4.32 -10.76 22.18
N LYS A 24 3.98 -11.67 21.28
CA LYS A 24 4.04 -13.11 21.55
C LYS A 24 5.46 -13.54 21.93
N TYR A 25 6.47 -13.06 21.20
CA TYR A 25 7.86 -13.38 21.46
C TYR A 25 8.33 -12.86 22.83
N LYS A 26 7.90 -11.65 23.20
CA LYS A 26 8.12 -11.06 24.54
C LYS A 26 7.48 -11.93 25.63
N GLU A 27 6.22 -12.32 25.48
CA GLU A 27 5.51 -13.16 26.46
C GLU A 27 6.16 -14.55 26.62
N ASP A 28 6.63 -15.16 25.53
CA ASP A 28 7.38 -16.43 25.58
C ASP A 28 8.66 -16.31 26.41
N TYR A 29 9.34 -15.16 26.36
CA TYR A 29 10.52 -14.88 27.18
C TYR A 29 10.19 -14.57 28.64
N LEU A 30 9.15 -13.75 28.90
CA LEU A 30 8.67 -13.49 30.26
C LEU A 30 8.29 -14.79 30.98
N LYS A 31 7.68 -15.74 30.27
CA LYS A 31 7.39 -17.06 30.81
C LYS A 31 8.66 -17.83 31.19
N LYS A 32 9.67 -17.86 30.31
CA LYS A 32 10.97 -18.51 30.62
C LYS A 32 11.64 -17.89 31.85
N PHE A 33 11.56 -16.56 31.99
CA PHE A 33 12.12 -15.84 33.13
C PHE A 33 11.42 -16.24 34.43
N HIS A 34 10.08 -16.27 34.41
CA HIS A 34 9.29 -16.69 35.56
C HIS A 34 9.55 -18.15 35.97
N ASP A 35 9.59 -19.06 34.99
CA ASP A 35 9.86 -20.48 35.25
C ASP A 35 11.27 -20.69 35.86
N ASP A 36 12.28 -19.94 35.41
CA ASP A 36 13.65 -20.00 35.93
C ASP A 36 13.77 -19.37 37.33
N GLU A 37 13.02 -18.30 37.61
CA GLU A 37 12.89 -17.75 38.97
C GLU A 37 12.26 -18.76 39.93
N LEU A 38 11.17 -19.42 39.53
CA LEU A 38 10.51 -20.44 40.37
C LEU A 38 11.44 -21.61 40.66
N LYS A 39 12.23 -22.04 39.67
CA LYS A 39 13.23 -23.11 39.82
C LYS A 39 14.29 -22.76 40.88
N ASN A 40 14.73 -21.51 40.93
CA ASN A 40 15.82 -21.07 41.82
C ASN A 40 15.34 -20.55 43.19
N LYS A 41 14.05 -20.24 43.36
CA LYS A 41 13.47 -19.57 44.55
C LYS A 41 13.78 -20.23 45.90
N ASN A 42 13.80 -21.56 45.96
CA ASN A 42 14.01 -22.32 47.20
C ASN A 42 15.38 -23.00 47.29
N ILE A 43 16.28 -22.68 46.36
CA ILE A 43 17.64 -23.21 46.33
C ILE A 43 18.56 -22.22 47.07
N PRO A 44 19.47 -22.68 47.95
CA PRO A 44 20.47 -21.82 48.57
C PRO A 44 21.23 -20.99 47.51
N ILE A 45 21.49 -19.71 47.77
CA ILE A 45 22.07 -18.77 46.78
C ILE A 45 23.33 -19.33 46.09
N LYS A 46 24.20 -20.04 46.82
CA LYS A 46 25.44 -20.63 46.28
C LYS A 46 25.21 -21.80 45.32
N GLU A 47 24.03 -22.41 45.37
CA GLU A 47 23.62 -23.57 44.57
C GLU A 47 22.67 -23.17 43.43
N GLN A 48 22.21 -21.91 43.38
CA GLN A 48 21.38 -21.41 42.29
C GLN A 48 22.14 -21.45 40.97
N ARG A 49 21.41 -21.81 39.91
CA ARG A 49 21.92 -21.88 38.54
C ARG A 49 20.88 -21.25 37.62
N TRP A 50 21.21 -20.07 37.12
CA TRP A 50 20.32 -19.23 36.33
C TRP A 50 20.51 -19.50 34.84
N SER A 51 19.42 -19.83 34.16
CA SER A 51 19.39 -19.85 32.69
C SER A 51 18.99 -18.50 32.12
N TYR A 52 18.23 -17.72 32.91
CA TYR A 52 17.70 -16.40 32.55
C TYR A 52 17.63 -15.47 33.78
N GLY A 53 18.72 -15.37 34.53
CA GLY A 53 18.84 -14.46 35.68
C GLY A 53 19.00 -13.01 35.23
N TYR A 54 18.70 -12.05 36.11
CA TYR A 54 18.74 -10.60 35.80
C TYR A 54 18.11 -10.32 34.43
N SER A 55 16.80 -10.57 34.31
CA SER A 55 16.12 -10.65 33.02
C SER A 55 15.06 -9.57 32.85
N HIS A 56 14.81 -9.22 31.59
CA HIS A 56 13.83 -8.21 31.20
C HIS A 56 13.43 -8.42 29.75
N ALA A 57 12.15 -8.18 29.47
CA ALA A 57 11.60 -8.21 28.12
C ALA A 57 10.52 -7.15 27.98
N GLU A 58 10.60 -6.34 26.93
CA GLU A 58 9.59 -5.33 26.63
C GLU A 58 9.45 -5.09 25.13
N VAL A 59 8.27 -4.60 24.73
CA VAL A 59 8.03 -4.00 23.42
C VAL A 59 7.65 -2.54 23.63
N ASN A 60 8.31 -1.65 22.89
CA ASN A 60 8.02 -0.23 22.85
C ASN A 60 7.39 0.12 21.50
N TYR A 61 6.36 0.96 21.54
CA TYR A 61 5.66 1.51 20.39
C TYR A 61 5.93 3.00 20.32
N THR A 62 6.61 3.44 19.26
CA THR A 62 6.84 4.87 19.00
C THR A 62 5.95 5.31 17.85
N ILE A 63 5.14 6.36 18.05
CA ILE A 63 4.34 6.97 16.98
C ILE A 63 4.73 8.45 16.86
N GLU A 64 5.22 8.82 15.68
CA GLU A 64 5.46 10.21 15.28
C GLU A 64 4.27 10.72 14.46
N PHE A 65 3.73 11.87 14.84
CA PHE A 65 2.63 12.53 14.15
C PHE A 65 3.14 13.68 13.28
N HIS A 66 2.32 14.10 12.30
CA HIS A 66 2.68 15.22 11.42
C HIS A 66 2.82 16.57 12.11
N ASP A 67 2.27 16.72 13.32
CA ASP A 67 2.45 17.93 14.14
C ASP A 67 3.82 17.98 14.86
N GLY A 68 4.66 16.97 14.64
CA GLY A 68 5.99 16.83 15.23
C GLY A 68 5.99 16.18 16.62
N LYS A 69 4.82 15.83 17.17
CA LYS A 69 4.73 15.09 18.43
C LYS A 69 5.19 13.65 18.21
N SER A 70 6.02 13.15 19.11
CA SER A 70 6.41 11.74 19.18
C SER A 70 6.02 11.18 20.54
N ILE A 71 5.37 10.03 20.56
CA ILE A 71 4.94 9.34 21.79
C ILE A 71 5.52 7.93 21.78
N ILE A 72 6.17 7.55 22.87
CA ILE A 72 6.68 6.20 23.12
C ILE A 72 5.84 5.59 24.24
N GLU A 73 5.31 4.41 24.02
CA GLU A 73 4.44 3.73 24.99
C GLU A 73 4.63 2.21 24.93
N LYS A 74 4.37 1.51 26.05
CA LYS A 74 4.49 0.04 26.16
C LYS A 74 3.16 -0.68 26.05
N ASN A 75 2.05 0.07 26.15
CA ASN A 75 0.72 -0.49 26.12
C ASN A 75 0.27 -0.82 24.68
N TYR A 76 0.12 -2.13 24.40
CA TYR A 76 -0.37 -2.62 23.11
C TYR A 76 -1.76 -2.08 22.73
N ASN A 77 -2.70 -1.98 23.69
CA ASN A 77 -4.04 -1.47 23.38
C ASN A 77 -4.01 0.01 22.98
N TRP A 78 -3.17 0.81 23.65
CA TRP A 78 -2.93 2.20 23.25
C TRP A 78 -2.41 2.28 21.81
N PHE A 79 -1.46 1.41 21.45
CA PHE A 79 -0.92 1.34 20.10
C PHE A 79 -2.01 1.03 19.07
N ILE A 80 -2.81 -0.01 19.31
CA ILE A 80 -3.92 -0.40 18.44
C ILE A 80 -4.97 0.70 18.29
N ASP A 81 -5.32 1.40 19.36
CA ASP A 81 -6.27 2.50 19.30
C ASP A 81 -5.72 3.70 18.52
N THR A 82 -4.42 3.98 18.66
CA THR A 82 -3.79 5.13 18.00
C THR A 82 -3.68 4.93 16.49
N ILE A 83 -3.28 3.73 16.03
CA ILE A 83 -3.11 3.45 14.59
C ILE A 83 -4.43 3.36 13.81
N LYS A 84 -5.60 3.42 14.47
CA LYS A 84 -6.92 3.53 13.81
C LYS A 84 -7.11 4.85 13.06
N ASN A 85 -6.32 5.88 13.38
CA ASN A 85 -6.28 7.13 12.61
C ASN A 85 -4.96 7.25 11.83
N PRO A 86 -4.76 6.43 10.78
CA PRO A 86 -3.48 6.38 10.07
C PRO A 86 -3.12 7.68 9.34
N LYS A 87 -4.11 8.54 9.07
CA LYS A 87 -3.94 9.80 8.32
C LYS A 87 -3.03 10.81 9.03
N ILE A 88 -3.00 10.81 10.37
CA ILE A 88 -2.22 11.78 11.14
C ILE A 88 -0.81 11.30 11.47
N ILE A 89 -0.50 10.04 11.13
CA ILE A 89 0.72 9.34 11.51
C ILE A 89 1.77 9.50 10.41
N LYS A 90 2.95 9.95 10.82
CA LYS A 90 4.13 10.11 9.97
C LYS A 90 5.05 8.89 10.06
N CYS A 91 5.25 8.35 11.26
CA CYS A 91 6.11 7.19 11.48
C CYS A 91 5.55 6.29 12.59
N ILE A 92 5.69 4.99 12.41
CA ILE A 92 5.48 3.98 13.45
C ILE A 92 6.78 3.22 13.63
N GLU A 93 7.26 3.11 14.86
CA GLU A 93 8.41 2.27 15.20
C GLU A 93 8.00 1.23 16.26
N LEU A 94 8.43 -0.01 16.04
CA LEU A 94 8.23 -1.13 16.94
C LEU A 94 9.60 -1.59 17.41
N ALA A 95 9.84 -1.58 18.72
CA ALA A 95 11.12 -1.98 19.30
C ALA A 95 10.94 -3.09 20.33
N LEU A 96 11.52 -4.27 20.09
CA LEU A 96 11.60 -5.35 21.08
C LEU A 96 12.97 -5.30 21.77
N ASN A 97 12.97 -5.35 23.09
CA ASN A 97 14.17 -5.36 23.92
C ASN A 97 14.11 -6.51 24.90
N ILE A 98 15.03 -7.46 24.76
CA ILE A 98 15.18 -8.59 25.68
C ILE A 98 16.63 -8.63 26.13
N TRP A 99 16.84 -8.69 27.45
CA TRP A 99 18.16 -8.90 28.03
C TRP A 99 18.07 -9.86 29.21
N TYR A 100 19.09 -10.70 29.37
CA TYR A 100 19.22 -11.60 30.51
C TYR A 100 20.66 -12.07 30.66
N THR A 101 20.94 -12.68 31.81
CA THR A 101 22.19 -13.37 32.09
C THR A 101 21.95 -14.87 32.25
N SER A 102 22.91 -15.68 31.82
CA SER A 102 22.88 -17.13 31.95
C SER A 102 24.20 -17.63 32.52
N ASP A 103 24.14 -18.53 33.49
CA ASP A 103 25.32 -19.19 34.04
C ASP A 103 25.83 -20.23 33.03
N ILE A 104 27.07 -20.07 32.56
CA ILE A 104 27.74 -21.05 31.70
C ILE A 104 28.41 -22.12 32.57
N SER A 105 29.06 -21.70 33.66
CA SER A 105 29.75 -22.56 34.62
C SER A 105 29.66 -21.98 36.03
N ASN A 106 30.25 -22.64 37.03
CA ASN A 106 30.15 -22.23 38.44
C ASN A 106 30.67 -20.81 38.73
N ASP A 107 31.55 -20.26 37.88
CA ASP A 107 32.18 -18.94 38.06
C ASP A 107 31.99 -17.98 36.88
N GLU A 108 31.32 -18.43 35.80
CA GLU A 108 31.15 -17.62 34.57
C GLU A 108 29.68 -17.44 34.21
N SER A 109 29.29 -16.17 34.06
CA SER A 109 27.98 -15.76 33.54
C SER A 109 28.12 -15.08 32.19
N GLN A 110 27.08 -15.22 31.37
CA GLN A 110 27.01 -14.67 30.03
C GLN A 110 25.83 -13.72 29.91
N SER A 111 26.10 -12.51 29.42
CA SER A 111 25.06 -11.56 29.06
C SER A 111 24.55 -11.87 27.65
N ASN A 112 23.24 -12.05 27.54
CA ASN A 112 22.50 -12.28 26.30
C ASN A 112 21.58 -11.10 26.05
N SER A 113 21.42 -10.72 24.78
CA SER A 113 20.48 -9.67 24.38
C SER A 113 19.89 -9.94 23.01
N ILE A 114 18.65 -9.49 22.83
CA ILE A 114 17.94 -9.46 21.56
C ILE A 114 17.29 -8.09 21.44
N HIS A 115 17.61 -7.39 20.37
CA HIS A 115 17.08 -6.09 20.02
C HIS A 115 16.50 -6.17 18.61
N VAL A 116 15.25 -5.76 18.46
CA VAL A 116 14.59 -5.66 17.16
C VAL A 116 14.03 -4.27 17.03
N ASP A 117 14.36 -3.58 15.94
CA ASP A 117 13.71 -2.33 15.57
C ASP A 117 13.11 -2.46 14.19
N ILE A 118 11.85 -2.07 14.06
CA ILE A 118 11.18 -1.90 12.78
C ILE A 118 10.63 -0.48 12.71
N SER A 119 10.97 0.25 11.65
CA SER A 119 10.41 1.58 11.38
C SER A 119 9.59 1.55 10.09
N PHE A 120 8.36 2.03 10.18
CA PHE A 120 7.44 2.26 9.08
C PHE A 120 7.29 3.77 8.89
N ARG A 121 7.98 4.33 7.89
CA ARG A 121 8.01 5.78 7.66
C ARG A 121 7.19 6.15 6.44
N GLU A 122 6.35 7.17 6.57
CA GLU A 122 5.76 7.78 5.38
C GLU A 122 6.84 8.39 4.49
N ALA A 123 6.50 8.65 3.22
CA ALA A 123 7.37 9.47 2.39
C ALA A 123 7.23 10.94 2.78
N PHE A 124 8.35 11.63 2.98
CA PHE A 124 8.37 13.03 3.40
C PHE A 124 9.24 13.88 2.47
N SER A 125 8.68 14.96 1.93
CA SER A 125 9.42 15.98 1.16
C SER A 125 10.31 15.38 0.04
N ASP A 126 11.58 15.78 -0.06
CA ASP A 126 12.55 15.32 -1.08
C ASP A 126 12.93 13.83 -0.96
N LEU A 127 12.61 13.16 0.15
CA LEU A 127 12.71 11.71 0.29
C LEU A 127 11.43 11.09 -0.29
N ARG A 128 11.50 10.75 -1.58
CA ARG A 128 10.35 10.37 -2.43
C ARG A 128 9.82 8.95 -2.18
N TYR A 129 9.91 8.44 -0.97
CA TYR A 129 9.61 7.04 -0.69
C TYR A 129 9.27 6.73 0.77
N CYS A 130 8.41 5.73 0.98
CA CYS A 130 8.18 5.16 2.29
C CYS A 130 9.27 4.13 2.59
N ASP A 131 9.96 4.33 3.71
CA ASP A 131 11.00 3.42 4.16
C ASP A 131 10.44 2.43 5.17
N LEU A 132 10.76 1.16 4.90
CA LEU A 132 10.61 0.08 5.85
C LEU A 132 12.01 -0.42 6.19
N TYR A 133 12.42 -0.14 7.42
CA TYR A 133 13.70 -0.55 7.95
C TYR A 133 13.49 -1.60 9.03
N LEU A 134 14.22 -2.72 8.93
CA LEU A 134 14.27 -3.77 9.94
C LEU A 134 15.72 -3.96 10.39
N SER A 135 15.96 -3.86 11.69
CA SER A 135 17.21 -4.25 12.33
C SER A 135 16.93 -5.34 13.37
N VAL A 136 17.71 -6.41 13.33
CA VAL A 136 17.73 -7.43 14.39
C VAL A 136 19.16 -7.61 14.85
N GLU A 137 19.41 -7.33 16.12
CA GLU A 137 20.73 -7.40 16.75
C GLU A 137 20.65 -8.33 17.95
N THR A 138 21.58 -9.28 18.04
CA THR A 138 21.65 -10.20 19.18
C THR A 138 23.07 -10.32 19.69
N LYS A 139 23.20 -10.76 20.94
CA LYS A 139 24.46 -11.12 21.57
C LYS A 139 24.35 -12.56 22.08
N ASN A 140 25.22 -13.44 21.58
CA ASN A 140 25.26 -14.87 21.93
C ASN A 140 24.00 -15.67 21.51
N ARG A 141 23.22 -15.14 20.56
CA ARG A 141 21.92 -15.68 20.11
C ARG A 141 21.71 -15.48 18.60
N GLU A 142 22.71 -15.82 17.80
CA GLU A 142 22.75 -15.54 16.37
C GLU A 142 21.71 -16.34 15.57
N SER A 143 21.41 -17.59 15.98
CA SER A 143 20.37 -18.42 15.36
C SER A 143 18.96 -17.84 15.56
N GLU A 144 18.71 -17.21 16.71
CA GLU A 144 17.43 -16.55 17.01
C GLU A 144 17.26 -15.28 16.18
N ALA A 145 18.34 -14.53 15.92
CA ALA A 145 18.32 -13.36 15.06
C ALA A 145 17.76 -13.67 13.67
N TYR A 146 18.21 -14.79 13.07
CA TYR A 146 17.72 -15.23 11.76
C TYR A 146 16.24 -15.58 11.78
N SER A 147 15.79 -16.31 12.80
CA SER A 147 14.38 -16.72 12.91
C SER A 147 13.46 -15.52 13.07
N ILE A 148 13.79 -14.58 13.96
CA ILE A 148 13.04 -13.34 14.16
C ILE A 148 12.97 -12.54 12.85
N HIS A 149 14.13 -12.32 12.24
CA HIS A 149 14.23 -11.57 11.00
C HIS A 149 13.38 -12.21 9.89
N SER A 150 13.53 -13.52 9.67
CA SER A 150 12.79 -14.26 8.63
C SER A 150 11.29 -14.18 8.85
N ASN A 151 10.80 -14.39 10.07
CA ASN A 151 9.36 -14.35 10.35
C ASN A 151 8.76 -12.96 10.09
N ILE A 152 9.46 -11.89 10.47
CA ILE A 152 9.01 -10.51 10.22
C ILE A 152 9.00 -10.22 8.72
N VAL A 153 10.07 -10.60 8.00
CA VAL A 153 10.14 -10.46 6.54
C VAL A 153 9.01 -11.24 5.87
N ASP A 154 8.74 -12.47 6.29
CA ASP A 154 7.67 -13.30 5.73
C ASP A 154 6.27 -12.70 5.94
N ILE A 155 6.02 -12.06 7.09
CA ILE A 155 4.76 -11.31 7.32
C ILE A 155 4.63 -10.18 6.31
N LEU A 156 5.70 -9.42 6.09
CA LEU A 156 5.70 -8.21 5.28
C LEU A 156 5.72 -8.51 3.77
N GLU A 157 6.41 -9.58 3.33
CA GLU A 157 6.51 -9.98 1.93
C GLU A 157 5.25 -10.63 1.37
N LYS A 158 4.37 -11.19 2.21
CA LYS A 158 3.08 -11.75 1.78
C LYS A 158 2.13 -10.71 1.19
N ASN A 159 2.40 -9.43 1.41
CA ASN A 159 1.60 -8.35 0.88
C ASN A 159 1.67 -8.22 -0.65
N GLU A 160 0.61 -7.65 -1.23
CA GLU A 160 0.56 -7.34 -2.65
C GLU A 160 1.70 -6.41 -3.07
N GLU A 161 2.17 -6.57 -4.30
CA GLU A 161 3.13 -5.64 -4.89
C GLU A 161 2.54 -4.24 -5.02
N ARG A 162 3.35 -3.21 -4.74
CA ARG A 162 2.98 -1.82 -4.99
C ARG A 162 2.72 -1.59 -6.49
N PHE A 163 3.62 -2.07 -7.35
CA PHE A 163 3.52 -2.03 -8.81
C PHE A 163 2.73 -3.24 -9.38
N ASN A 164 1.51 -3.44 -8.90
CA ASN A 164 0.62 -4.51 -9.36
C ASN A 164 -0.14 -4.17 -10.66
N LYS A 165 -1.04 -5.07 -11.09
CA LYS A 165 -1.92 -4.91 -12.27
C LYS A 165 -2.73 -3.61 -12.28
N THR A 166 -3.06 -3.05 -11.12
CA THR A 166 -3.86 -1.82 -11.02
C THR A 166 -3.08 -0.60 -11.52
N ILE A 167 -1.78 -0.57 -11.24
CA ILE A 167 -0.85 0.48 -11.69
C ILE A 167 -0.31 0.16 -13.10
N LYS A 168 0.08 -1.09 -13.37
CA LYS A 168 0.60 -1.54 -14.68
C LYS A 168 -0.41 -1.31 -15.81
N LEU A 169 -1.70 -1.58 -15.58
CA LEU A 169 -2.76 -1.44 -16.58
C LEU A 169 -3.56 -0.14 -16.44
N ARG A 170 -2.99 0.90 -15.80
CA ARG A 170 -3.73 2.14 -15.49
C ARG A 170 -4.33 2.81 -16.72
N GLN A 171 -3.60 2.85 -17.84
CA GLN A 171 -4.06 3.54 -19.06
C GLN A 171 -5.34 2.89 -19.58
N LEU A 172 -5.35 1.56 -19.67
CA LEU A 172 -6.51 0.79 -20.10
C LEU A 172 -7.72 1.02 -19.16
N ARG A 173 -7.48 1.03 -17.84
CA ARG A 173 -8.54 1.24 -16.83
C ARG A 173 -9.12 2.66 -16.89
N ILE A 174 -8.27 3.67 -17.02
CA ILE A 174 -8.65 5.08 -17.19
C ILE A 174 -9.48 5.26 -18.47
N GLN A 175 -9.02 4.68 -19.58
CA GLN A 175 -9.73 4.74 -20.85
C GLN A 175 -11.07 4.01 -20.79
N SER A 176 -11.12 2.85 -20.13
CA SER A 176 -12.39 2.13 -19.94
C SER A 176 -13.42 2.97 -19.17
N PHE A 177 -13.01 3.64 -18.09
CA PHE A 177 -13.90 4.55 -17.37
C PHE A 177 -14.35 5.72 -18.24
N SER A 178 -13.40 6.36 -18.92
CA SER A 178 -13.65 7.56 -19.73
C SER A 178 -14.60 7.24 -20.88
N ILE A 179 -14.41 6.13 -21.58
CA ILE A 179 -15.31 5.67 -22.65
C ILE A 179 -16.72 5.44 -22.11
N VAL A 180 -16.89 4.81 -20.94
CA VAL A 180 -18.23 4.58 -20.37
C VAL A 180 -18.94 5.90 -20.02
N VAL A 181 -18.24 6.85 -19.39
CA VAL A 181 -18.79 8.19 -19.14
C VAL A 181 -19.18 8.85 -20.47
N GLY A 182 -18.30 8.76 -21.46
CA GLY A 182 -18.53 9.24 -22.80
C GLY A 182 -19.75 8.64 -23.49
N LEU A 183 -19.95 7.33 -23.38
CA LEU A 183 -21.10 6.62 -23.94
C LEU A 183 -22.40 7.16 -23.36
N ILE A 184 -22.46 7.33 -22.03
CA ILE A 184 -23.63 7.90 -21.34
C ILE A 184 -23.93 9.30 -21.88
N LEU A 185 -22.91 10.17 -21.93
CA LEU A 185 -23.07 11.54 -22.42
C LEU A 185 -23.45 11.60 -23.90
N SER A 186 -22.87 10.73 -24.73
CA SER A 186 -23.20 10.62 -26.15
C SER A 186 -24.65 10.17 -26.35
N TYR A 187 -25.16 9.25 -25.53
CA TYR A 187 -26.56 8.82 -25.59
C TYR A 187 -27.52 9.94 -25.18
N ILE A 188 -27.19 10.69 -24.12
CA ILE A 188 -27.98 11.86 -23.71
C ILE A 188 -28.03 12.90 -24.84
N LEU A 189 -26.88 13.20 -25.45
CA LEU A 189 -26.81 14.14 -26.58
C LEU A 189 -27.66 13.65 -27.76
N TYR A 190 -27.54 12.38 -28.12
CA TYR A 190 -28.33 11.79 -29.20
C TYR A 190 -29.84 11.88 -28.93
N LEU A 191 -30.27 11.59 -27.70
CA LEU A 191 -31.68 11.70 -27.30
C LEU A 191 -32.19 13.15 -27.39
N LEU A 192 -31.40 14.14 -26.98
CA LEU A 192 -31.74 15.56 -27.13
C LEU A 192 -31.87 15.96 -28.60
N LEU A 193 -30.98 15.48 -29.48
CA LEU A 193 -31.04 15.74 -30.92
C LEU A 193 -32.28 15.12 -31.58
N ILE A 194 -32.68 13.91 -31.17
CA ILE A 194 -33.91 13.28 -31.67
C ILE A 194 -35.16 14.06 -31.24
N ILE A 195 -35.25 14.44 -29.96
CA ILE A 195 -36.43 15.18 -29.45
C ILE A 195 -36.60 16.51 -30.19
N ASN A 196 -35.49 17.18 -30.49
CA ASN A 196 -35.49 18.48 -31.17
C ASN A 196 -35.32 18.38 -32.69
N LYS A 197 -35.60 17.20 -33.28
CA LYS A 197 -35.35 16.94 -34.70
C LYS A 197 -36.04 17.93 -35.64
N SER A 198 -37.22 18.43 -35.27
CA SER A 198 -37.96 19.44 -36.05
C SER A 198 -37.29 20.82 -36.10
N ALA A 199 -36.41 21.12 -35.14
CA ALA A 199 -35.64 22.37 -35.10
C ALA A 199 -34.26 22.25 -35.78
N LEU A 200 -33.87 21.05 -36.22
CA LEU A 200 -32.59 20.80 -36.88
C LEU A 200 -32.68 21.04 -38.39
N ASN A 201 -31.57 21.49 -38.98
CA ASN A 201 -31.43 21.60 -40.43
C ASN A 201 -31.61 20.22 -41.10
N PRO A 202 -32.28 20.14 -42.27
CA PRO A 202 -32.41 18.91 -43.06
C PRO A 202 -31.14 18.06 -43.20
N VAL A 203 -29.96 18.68 -43.35
CA VAL A 203 -28.68 17.97 -43.46
C VAL A 203 -28.37 17.17 -42.19
N MET A 204 -28.57 17.77 -41.01
CA MET A 204 -28.37 17.09 -39.72
C MET A 204 -29.39 15.97 -39.50
N VAL A 205 -30.63 16.18 -39.96
CA VAL A 205 -31.68 15.16 -39.94
C VAL A 205 -31.29 13.94 -40.78
N THR A 206 -30.72 14.14 -41.96
CA THR A 206 -30.21 13.06 -42.81
C THR A 206 -29.09 12.28 -42.11
N TYR A 207 -28.17 12.97 -41.43
CA TYR A 207 -27.10 12.32 -40.68
C TYR A 207 -27.61 11.50 -39.49
N LEU A 208 -28.59 12.02 -38.73
CA LEU A 208 -29.25 11.29 -37.64
C LEU A 208 -30.10 10.11 -38.11
N SER A 209 -30.30 9.94 -39.41
CA SER A 209 -30.99 8.79 -40.00
C SER A 209 -30.04 7.79 -40.68
N ASN A 210 -28.74 8.08 -40.76
CA ASN A 210 -27.74 7.17 -41.31
C ASN A 210 -27.13 6.30 -40.21
N LYS A 211 -27.43 4.99 -40.26
CA LYS A 211 -26.97 4.00 -39.26
C LYS A 211 -25.46 4.01 -39.02
N TYR A 212 -24.64 4.13 -40.07
CA TYR A 212 -23.19 4.08 -39.93
C TYR A 212 -22.67 5.31 -39.21
N LEU A 213 -23.19 6.48 -39.55
CA LEU A 213 -22.84 7.73 -38.88
C LEU A 213 -23.31 7.77 -37.43
N ILE A 214 -24.42 7.11 -37.11
CA ILE A 214 -24.87 6.97 -35.72
C ILE A 214 -23.88 6.10 -34.95
N VAL A 215 -23.52 4.90 -35.44
CA VAL A 215 -22.60 4.00 -34.74
C VAL A 215 -21.21 4.64 -34.60
N PHE A 216 -20.60 5.10 -35.70
CA PHE A 216 -19.26 5.71 -35.65
C PHE A 216 -19.26 7.06 -34.92
N GLY A 217 -20.27 7.89 -35.16
CA GLY A 217 -20.43 9.19 -34.51
C GLY A 217 -20.62 9.05 -32.99
N GLN A 218 -21.35 8.03 -32.55
CA GLN A 218 -21.53 7.75 -31.13
C GLN A 218 -20.21 7.33 -30.46
N TRP A 219 -19.42 6.45 -31.09
CA TRP A 219 -18.10 6.10 -30.57
C TRP A 219 -17.14 7.30 -30.55
N PHE A 220 -17.16 8.12 -31.60
CA PHE A 220 -16.37 9.34 -31.69
C PHE A 220 -16.73 10.33 -30.55
N LEU A 221 -18.03 10.64 -30.39
CA LEU A 221 -18.53 11.52 -29.35
C LEU A 221 -18.26 10.95 -27.96
N ALA A 222 -18.38 9.64 -27.77
CA ALA A 222 -18.06 9.00 -26.51
C ALA A 222 -16.57 9.16 -26.14
N ILE A 223 -15.65 8.94 -27.07
CA ILE A 223 -14.21 9.15 -26.81
C ILE A 223 -13.92 10.62 -26.47
N LEU A 224 -14.53 11.55 -27.22
CA LEU A 224 -14.32 12.99 -27.03
C LEU A 224 -14.86 13.47 -25.67
N LEU A 225 -16.15 13.23 -25.39
CA LEU A 225 -16.81 13.64 -24.16
C LEU A 225 -16.25 12.88 -22.95
N GLY A 226 -15.94 11.60 -23.14
CA GLY A 226 -15.36 10.74 -22.13
C GLY A 226 -14.00 11.23 -21.65
N ASN A 227 -13.11 11.61 -22.57
CA ASN A 227 -11.82 12.19 -22.21
C ASN A 227 -11.97 13.58 -21.57
N LEU A 228 -12.94 14.39 -21.99
CA LEU A 228 -13.16 15.71 -21.43
C LEU A 228 -13.66 15.67 -19.98
N PHE A 229 -14.58 14.76 -19.65
CA PHE A 229 -15.24 14.72 -18.34
C PHE A 229 -14.78 13.55 -17.45
N GLY A 230 -14.52 12.38 -18.01
CA GLY A 230 -14.20 11.16 -17.27
C GLY A 230 -12.75 11.08 -16.79
N CYS A 231 -11.79 11.51 -17.62
CA CYS A 231 -10.35 11.38 -17.30
C CYS A 231 -9.98 12.09 -15.99
N TRP A 232 -10.45 13.32 -15.76
CA TRP A 232 -10.13 14.10 -14.57
C TRP A 232 -10.52 13.40 -13.27
N TYR A 233 -11.72 12.81 -13.24
CA TYR A 233 -12.22 12.10 -12.06
C TYR A 233 -11.35 10.88 -11.74
N ILE A 234 -11.14 9.98 -12.70
CA ILE A 234 -10.40 8.75 -12.45
C ILE A 234 -8.92 9.03 -12.17
N LEU A 235 -8.31 10.03 -12.84
CA LEU A 235 -6.95 10.48 -12.57
C LEU A 235 -6.80 11.00 -11.15
N SER A 236 -7.78 11.71 -10.60
CA SER A 236 -7.73 12.19 -9.21
C SER A 236 -7.65 11.04 -8.18
N ILE A 237 -8.27 9.89 -8.49
CA ILE A 237 -8.21 8.69 -7.65
C ILE A 237 -6.84 8.04 -7.76
N TYR A 238 -6.29 7.96 -8.97
CA TYR A 238 -4.98 7.38 -9.27
C TYR A 238 -3.82 8.22 -8.75
N LYS A 239 -3.90 9.56 -8.82
CA LYS A 239 -2.77 10.49 -8.65
C LYS A 239 -1.87 10.18 -7.44
N PRO A 240 -2.40 9.89 -6.24
CA PRO A 240 -1.54 9.58 -5.09
C PRO A 240 -0.75 8.27 -5.25
N LEU A 241 -1.27 7.31 -6.02
CA LEU A 241 -0.69 5.97 -6.18
C LEU A 241 0.37 5.90 -7.29
N LEU A 242 0.43 6.91 -8.17
CA LEU A 242 1.23 6.84 -9.39
C LEU A 242 2.74 7.01 -9.11
N PRO A 243 3.59 6.41 -9.96
CA PRO A 243 5.01 6.73 -9.96
C PRO A 243 5.26 8.21 -10.22
N ASN A 244 6.34 8.72 -9.64
CA ASN A 244 6.88 10.00 -10.04
C ASN A 244 7.38 9.94 -11.48
N THR A 245 7.45 11.11 -12.12
CA THR A 245 8.00 11.20 -13.48
C THR A 245 9.46 11.65 -13.43
N ARG A 246 10.30 11.01 -14.24
CA ARG A 246 11.69 11.41 -14.50
C ARG A 246 11.83 11.95 -15.91
N TYR A 247 12.76 12.87 -16.11
CA TYR A 247 13.12 13.35 -17.43
C TYR A 247 13.69 12.20 -18.27
N ALA A 248 13.19 12.05 -19.48
CA ALA A 248 13.50 10.95 -20.39
C ALA A 248 14.11 11.42 -21.72
N GLY A 249 14.43 12.71 -21.84
CA GLY A 249 15.00 13.33 -23.04
C GLY A 249 14.17 14.51 -23.55
N TYR A 250 14.64 15.11 -24.63
CA TYR A 250 13.97 16.23 -25.30
C TYR A 250 13.53 15.79 -26.69
N ASP A 251 12.26 15.99 -27.00
CA ASP A 251 11.77 15.81 -28.37
C ASP A 251 12.05 17.08 -29.18
N TYR A 252 13.01 16.99 -30.09
CA TYR A 252 13.36 18.08 -31.00
C TYR A 252 12.27 18.38 -32.04
N SER A 253 11.35 17.45 -32.28
CA SER A 253 10.24 17.65 -33.23
C SER A 253 9.11 18.47 -32.62
N SER A 254 8.74 18.17 -31.36
CA SER A 254 7.70 18.91 -30.64
C SER A 254 8.23 20.05 -29.76
N LEU A 255 9.56 20.22 -29.71
CA LEU A 255 10.28 21.19 -28.88
C LEU A 255 9.91 21.10 -27.39
N LYS A 256 9.76 19.88 -26.87
CA LYS A 256 9.29 19.62 -25.50
C LYS A 256 10.14 18.56 -24.79
N SER A 257 10.34 18.79 -23.49
CA SER A 257 10.89 17.79 -22.60
C SER A 257 9.92 16.62 -22.44
N ILE A 258 10.43 15.40 -22.58
CA ILE A 258 9.70 14.16 -22.37
C ILE A 258 9.93 13.72 -20.92
N TYR A 259 8.84 13.41 -20.23
CA TYR A 259 8.87 12.81 -18.91
C TYR A 259 8.21 11.43 -18.96
N LYS A 260 8.82 10.45 -18.28
CA LYS A 260 8.30 9.08 -18.16
C LYS A 260 8.25 8.69 -16.70
N ASP A 261 7.37 7.75 -16.38
CA ASP A 261 7.34 7.14 -15.04
C ASP A 261 8.72 6.60 -14.66
N ASP A 262 9.16 6.94 -13.46
CA ASP A 262 10.36 6.37 -12.85
C ASP A 262 10.00 5.06 -12.14
N ILE A 263 9.75 4.02 -12.95
CA ILE A 263 9.37 2.69 -12.43
C ILE A 263 10.50 2.09 -11.60
N ASP A 264 11.75 2.28 -12.04
CA ASP A 264 12.94 1.76 -11.36
C ASP A 264 13.02 2.28 -9.93
N GLU A 265 12.74 3.56 -9.73
CA GLU A 265 12.68 4.14 -8.39
C GLU A 265 11.42 3.70 -7.64
N TYR A 266 10.27 3.66 -8.31
CA TYR A 266 9.00 3.28 -7.68
C TYR A 266 9.02 1.90 -7.02
N VAL A 267 9.69 0.92 -7.64
CA VAL A 267 9.77 -0.46 -7.12
C VAL A 267 10.81 -0.65 -6.02
N LYS A 268 11.73 0.30 -5.81
CA LYS A 268 12.65 0.25 -4.66
C LYS A 268 11.98 0.56 -3.34
N HIS A 269 10.71 0.98 -3.38
CA HIS A 269 10.04 1.57 -2.25
C HIS A 269 8.67 0.94 -2.04
N SER A 270 8.32 0.75 -0.77
CA SER A 270 7.02 0.24 -0.38
C SER A 270 5.99 1.37 -0.26
N GLU A 271 4.72 1.02 -0.20
CA GLU A 271 3.58 1.91 0.04
C GLU A 271 3.01 1.56 1.42
N ILE A 272 3.36 2.34 2.44
CA ILE A 272 2.89 2.12 3.81
C ILE A 272 1.59 2.91 4.01
N HIS A 273 0.52 2.25 4.45
CA HIS A 273 -0.83 2.85 4.53
C HIS A 273 -1.03 3.76 5.76
N ILE A 274 -0.10 4.68 5.94
CA ILE A 274 -0.13 5.81 6.90
C ILE A 274 0.05 7.13 6.15
N GLY A 275 -0.19 8.25 6.82
CA GLY A 275 0.14 9.57 6.30
C GLY A 275 -0.48 9.82 4.93
N GLN A 276 0.31 10.19 3.93
CA GLN A 276 -0.20 10.44 2.57
C GLN A 276 -0.88 9.23 1.87
N PHE A 277 -0.57 8.00 2.28
CA PHE A 277 -1.07 6.75 1.68
C PHE A 277 -2.14 6.06 2.54
N TRP A 278 -2.67 6.74 3.55
CA TRP A 278 -3.66 6.20 4.48
C TRP A 278 -4.90 5.59 3.81
N ASP A 279 -5.31 6.10 2.64
CA ASP A 279 -6.49 5.62 1.89
C ASP A 279 -6.12 4.79 0.63
N ALA A 280 -4.85 4.38 0.48
CA ALA A 280 -4.36 3.72 -0.72
C ALA A 280 -5.09 2.40 -1.01
N ALA A 281 -5.33 1.56 0.01
CA ALA A 281 -6.13 0.34 -0.13
C ALA A 281 -7.56 0.63 -0.65
N GLN A 282 -8.21 1.67 -0.12
CA GLN A 282 -9.55 2.08 -0.53
C GLN A 282 -9.56 2.55 -1.99
N ARG A 283 -8.57 3.36 -2.39
CA ARG A 283 -8.40 3.83 -3.77
C ARG A 283 -8.20 2.67 -4.74
N ARG A 284 -7.28 1.75 -4.43
CA ARG A 284 -7.02 0.55 -5.25
C ARG A 284 -8.27 -0.32 -5.41
N SER A 285 -8.99 -0.57 -4.31
CA SER A 285 -10.25 -1.31 -4.33
C SER A 285 -11.32 -0.62 -5.19
N LYS A 286 -11.45 0.71 -5.06
CA LYS A 286 -12.38 1.52 -5.84
C LYS A 286 -12.05 1.46 -7.34
N ILE A 287 -10.78 1.59 -7.70
CA ILE A 287 -10.31 1.48 -9.09
C ILE A 287 -10.63 0.09 -9.67
N GLU A 288 -10.38 -0.99 -8.93
CA GLU A 288 -10.67 -2.35 -9.40
C GLU A 288 -12.17 -2.56 -9.61
N LYS A 289 -13.01 -2.09 -8.67
CA LYS A 289 -14.47 -2.16 -8.78
C LYS A 289 -15.00 -1.40 -9.98
N ILE A 290 -14.53 -0.17 -10.19
CA ILE A 290 -14.90 0.66 -11.35
C ILE A 290 -14.54 -0.09 -12.64
N TYR A 291 -13.28 -0.55 -12.75
CA TYR A 291 -12.82 -1.23 -13.95
C TYR A 291 -13.61 -2.51 -14.27
N LYS A 292 -13.93 -3.32 -13.25
CA LYS A 292 -14.72 -4.55 -13.42
C LYS A 292 -16.10 -4.28 -14.01
N ILE A 293 -16.72 -3.14 -13.68
CA ILE A 293 -18.02 -2.72 -14.20
C ILE A 293 -17.83 -2.12 -15.61
N THR A 294 -16.93 -1.17 -15.77
CA THR A 294 -16.76 -0.43 -17.03
C THR A 294 -16.32 -1.34 -18.17
N ASN A 295 -15.45 -2.32 -17.89
CA ASN A 295 -15.02 -3.31 -18.88
C ASN A 295 -16.21 -4.11 -19.44
N LYS A 296 -17.14 -4.53 -18.58
CA LYS A 296 -18.36 -5.25 -19.02
C LYS A 296 -19.27 -4.35 -19.86
N ILE A 297 -19.47 -3.10 -19.47
CA ILE A 297 -20.28 -2.14 -20.21
C ILE A 297 -19.71 -1.94 -21.63
N ILE A 298 -18.40 -1.76 -21.75
CA ILE A 298 -17.73 -1.60 -23.05
C ILE A 298 -17.92 -2.84 -23.92
N LEU A 299 -17.74 -4.04 -23.37
CA LEU A 299 -17.93 -5.28 -24.12
C LEU A 299 -19.37 -5.43 -24.64
N VAL A 300 -20.36 -5.12 -23.80
CA VAL A 300 -21.78 -5.13 -24.21
C VAL A 300 -22.04 -4.08 -25.29
N GLN A 301 -21.52 -2.86 -25.12
CA GLN A 301 -21.68 -1.79 -26.10
C GLN A 301 -21.04 -2.13 -27.46
N LEU A 302 -19.87 -2.77 -27.46
CA LEU A 302 -19.23 -3.26 -28.67
C LEU A 302 -20.11 -4.29 -29.37
N LEU A 303 -20.70 -5.24 -28.62
CA LEU A 303 -21.60 -6.24 -29.20
C LEU A 303 -22.86 -5.59 -29.79
N ILE A 304 -23.48 -4.64 -29.08
CA ILE A 304 -24.61 -3.86 -29.61
C ILE A 304 -24.21 -3.14 -30.90
N SER A 305 -23.03 -2.52 -30.92
CA SER A 305 -22.53 -1.80 -32.11
C SER A 305 -22.31 -2.72 -33.30
N ILE A 306 -21.79 -3.94 -33.07
CA ILE A 306 -21.62 -4.96 -34.11
C ILE A 306 -22.98 -5.38 -34.66
N VAL A 307 -23.96 -5.67 -33.79
CA VAL A 307 -25.32 -6.03 -34.23
C VAL A 307 -25.97 -4.90 -35.03
N LEU A 308 -25.89 -3.66 -34.54
CA LEU A 308 -26.40 -2.47 -35.23
C LEU A 308 -25.71 -2.22 -36.57
N PHE A 309 -24.44 -2.62 -36.72
CA PHE A 309 -23.69 -2.44 -37.96
C PHE A 309 -24.03 -3.48 -39.03
N PHE A 310 -24.23 -4.75 -38.63
CA PHE A 310 -24.43 -5.87 -39.56
C PHE A 310 -25.89 -6.25 -39.80
N VAL A 311 -26.79 -6.04 -38.83
CA VAL A 311 -28.18 -6.56 -38.88
C VAL A 311 -29.19 -5.48 -39.28
N LEU A 312 -29.02 -4.27 -38.79
CA LEU A 312 -29.80 -3.07 -39.14
C LEU A 312 -29.08 -2.29 -40.23
#